data_AF-A0A152AA37-F1
#
_entry.id   AF-A0A152AA37-F1
#
_cell.length_a   1.000
_cell.length_b   1.000
_cell.length_c   1.000
_cell.angle_alpha   90.00
_cell.angle_beta   90.00
_cell.angle_gamma   90.00
#
_symmetry.space_group_name_H-M   'P 1'
#
loop_
_entity.id
_entity.type
_entity.pdbx_description
1 polymer ?
#
loop_
_entity_poly.entity_id
_entity_poly.type
_entity_poly.pdbx_seq_one_letter_code
_entity_poly.pdbx_strand_id
1 'polypeptide(L)'
;MQQQLIPTNNPNVFSNIVLFLNICNKLQDDKSKLYLLSLCKSTYLFKCKVVFQQFPFDFYCHSMSMNSNIQLPHRFKSITIDKESPFLLNILSSFSFKYINYNINIQIPAGILMEPLKKLTFGELYNQPINEFTFPETVKELIFGDSFQQPISRNQLPKSLVILDLGYNNHQLLDSLPHGLEEIKFGEIFNRKIMPGEIPTTVKRLVFGYAFNQPLDPFTLPANIEYIQFGYSFNQYIQYGSLPSHLKTVIFGHNFQQPFSSNSLPNTLEYLVLPKEYQSFSNNVYPQSIKEIQYGISNLNQSNLNPIKPTIIYNNQSHFQSNYSIYKKWLPIIVGTMAMFSYTLFK
;
A
#
# COMPACT_ATOMS: atom_id res chain seq x y z
N MET A 1 48.60 -46.18 -31.28
CA MET A 1 47.68 -45.87 -30.17
C MET A 1 47.31 -44.39 -30.26
N GLN A 2 46.19 -44.09 -30.94
CA GLN A 2 45.63 -42.74 -30.98
C GLN A 2 44.87 -42.50 -29.67
N GLN A 3 45.29 -41.50 -28.89
CA GLN A 3 44.51 -40.98 -27.77
C GLN A 3 43.30 -40.23 -28.34
N GLN A 4 42.12 -40.82 -28.19
CA GLN A 4 40.86 -40.10 -28.40
C GLN A 4 40.68 -39.10 -27.26
N LEU A 5 40.82 -37.81 -27.60
CA LEU A 5 40.30 -36.70 -26.80
C LEU A 5 38.78 -36.83 -26.73
N ILE A 6 38.27 -37.26 -25.58
CA ILE A 6 36.85 -37.16 -25.25
C ILE A 6 36.53 -35.66 -25.17
N PRO A 7 35.60 -35.10 -25.96
CA PRO A 7 35.17 -33.73 -25.78
C PRO A 7 34.41 -33.68 -24.46
N THR A 8 34.96 -33.01 -23.46
CA THR A 8 34.26 -32.69 -22.21
C THR A 8 33.22 -31.60 -22.49
N ASN A 9 32.16 -31.94 -23.23
CA ASN A 9 30.91 -31.21 -23.19
C ASN A 9 30.23 -31.51 -21.85
N ASN A 10 30.77 -30.92 -20.79
CA ASN A 10 30.03 -30.76 -19.56
C ASN A 10 29.30 -29.42 -19.74
N PRO A 11 28.02 -29.38 -20.17
CA PRO A 11 27.29 -28.14 -20.20
C PRO A 11 27.27 -27.65 -18.76
N ASN A 12 28.07 -26.61 -18.47
CA ASN A 12 28.11 -26.00 -17.16
C ASN A 12 26.65 -25.75 -16.78
N VAL A 13 26.14 -26.37 -15.71
CA VAL A 13 24.72 -26.32 -15.34
C VAL A 13 24.26 -24.85 -15.19
N PHE A 14 25.22 -23.97 -14.88
CA PHE A 14 25.05 -22.52 -14.81
C PHE A 14 25.07 -21.77 -16.14
N SER A 15 25.30 -22.42 -17.29
CA SER A 15 25.08 -21.83 -18.61
C SER A 15 23.59 -21.63 -18.91
N ASN A 16 22.72 -22.40 -18.24
CA ASN A 16 21.28 -22.22 -18.33
C ASN A 16 20.84 -21.08 -17.40
N ILE A 17 20.65 -19.91 -18.01
CA ILE A 17 20.22 -18.71 -17.30
C ILE A 17 18.88 -18.85 -16.59
N VAL A 18 17.95 -19.64 -17.14
CA VAL A 18 16.62 -19.84 -16.56
C VAL A 18 16.76 -20.62 -15.25
N LEU A 19 17.56 -21.68 -15.26
CA LEU A 19 17.85 -22.46 -14.05
C LEU A 19 18.56 -21.60 -13.00
N PHE A 20 19.57 -20.82 -13.41
CA PHE A 20 20.29 -19.93 -12.51
C PHE A 20 19.37 -18.89 -11.86
N LEU A 21 18.52 -18.23 -12.64
CA LEU A 21 17.56 -17.24 -12.11
C LEU A 21 16.53 -17.90 -11.19
N ASN A 22 16.08 -19.12 -11.50
CA ASN A 22 15.19 -19.88 -10.62
C ASN A 22 15.85 -20.19 -9.26
N ILE A 23 17.13 -20.59 -9.26
CA ILE A 23 17.90 -20.77 -8.02
C ILE A 23 18.00 -19.45 -7.26
N CYS A 24 18.42 -18.37 -7.92
CA CYS A 24 18.52 -17.03 -7.31
C CYS A 24 17.19 -16.54 -6.71
N ASN A 25 16.07 -16.85 -7.35
CA ASN A 25 14.73 -16.49 -6.86
C ASN A 25 14.31 -17.30 -5.62
N LYS A 26 14.93 -18.46 -5.37
CA LYS A 26 14.71 -19.27 -4.16
C LYS A 26 15.61 -18.86 -2.99
N LEU A 27 16.68 -18.11 -3.25
CA LEU A 27 17.56 -17.58 -2.20
C LEU A 27 16.87 -16.42 -1.47
N GLN A 28 16.81 -16.50 -0.13
CA GLN A 28 16.10 -15.50 0.68
C GLN A 28 16.92 -14.21 0.85
N ASP A 29 18.24 -14.31 0.93
CA ASP A 29 19.14 -13.19 1.19
C ASP A 29 20.00 -12.80 -0.03
N ASP A 30 20.39 -11.53 -0.07
CA ASP A 30 21.18 -10.97 -1.17
C ASP A 30 22.66 -11.37 -1.12
N LYS A 31 23.18 -11.73 0.06
CA LYS A 31 24.56 -12.18 0.24
C LYS A 31 24.78 -13.54 -0.44
N SER A 32 23.85 -14.47 -0.29
CA SER A 32 23.85 -15.76 -1.00
C SER A 32 23.80 -15.57 -2.52
N LYS A 33 23.00 -14.61 -3.01
CA LYS A 33 22.96 -14.30 -4.46
C LYS A 33 24.30 -13.73 -4.95
N LEU A 34 24.95 -12.87 -4.18
CA LEU A 34 26.28 -12.35 -4.50
C LEU A 34 27.33 -13.47 -4.52
N TYR A 35 27.32 -14.37 -3.53
CA TYR A 35 28.21 -15.52 -3.54
C TYR A 35 28.01 -16.38 -4.77
N LEU A 36 26.76 -16.69 -5.12
CA LEU A 36 26.43 -17.47 -6.32
C LEU A 36 26.91 -16.77 -7.61
N LEU A 37 26.73 -15.45 -7.71
CA LEU A 37 27.23 -14.67 -8.84
C LEU A 37 28.76 -14.69 -8.92
N SER A 38 29.44 -14.67 -7.77
CA SER A 38 30.90 -14.63 -7.68
C SER A 38 31.61 -15.97 -7.94
N LEU A 39 30.87 -17.08 -8.08
CA LEU A 39 31.43 -18.41 -8.28
C LEU A 39 32.29 -18.51 -9.55
N CYS A 40 31.85 -17.92 -10.66
CA CYS A 40 32.63 -17.93 -11.90
C CYS A 40 32.24 -16.78 -12.85
N LYS A 41 33.06 -16.57 -13.89
CA LYS A 41 32.81 -15.54 -14.91
C LYS A 41 31.44 -15.67 -15.57
N SER A 42 30.99 -16.91 -15.83
CA SER A 42 29.70 -17.14 -16.52
C SER A 42 28.48 -16.74 -15.68
N THR A 43 28.48 -17.04 -14.38
CA THR A 43 27.40 -16.63 -13.46
C THR A 43 27.42 -15.13 -13.24
N TYR A 44 28.61 -14.52 -13.16
CA TYR A 44 28.74 -13.06 -12.98
C TYR A 44 28.13 -12.25 -14.14
N LEU A 45 28.10 -12.79 -15.36
CA LEU A 45 27.42 -12.15 -16.50
C LEU A 45 25.92 -11.97 -16.28
N PHE A 46 25.30 -12.72 -15.36
CA PHE A 46 23.89 -12.59 -15.01
C PHE A 46 23.59 -11.53 -13.95
N LYS A 47 24.60 -10.78 -13.46
CA LYS A 47 24.43 -9.78 -12.40
C LYS A 47 23.33 -8.76 -12.69
N CYS A 48 23.15 -8.36 -13.96
CA CYS A 48 22.11 -7.40 -14.37
C CYS A 48 20.70 -8.02 -14.45
N LYS A 49 20.59 -9.35 -14.39
CA LYS A 49 19.32 -10.09 -14.52
C LYS A 49 18.79 -10.56 -13.17
N VAL A 50 19.65 -10.77 -12.19
CA VAL A 50 19.28 -11.13 -10.81
C VAL A 50 18.60 -9.94 -10.11
N VAL A 51 17.50 -10.22 -9.42
CA VAL A 51 16.78 -9.22 -8.61
C VAL A 51 17.20 -9.38 -7.15
N PHE A 52 17.75 -8.31 -6.59
CA PHE A 52 18.13 -8.20 -5.18
C PHE A 52 16.93 -7.73 -4.35
N GLN A 53 16.92 -7.96 -3.03
CA GLN A 53 15.79 -7.61 -2.18
C GLN A 53 15.74 -6.09 -1.93
N GLN A 54 16.78 -5.52 -1.34
CA GLN A 54 16.76 -4.13 -0.89
C GLN A 54 17.95 -3.35 -1.43
N PHE A 55 17.68 -2.16 -1.97
CA PHE A 55 18.75 -1.25 -2.36
C PHE A 55 19.47 -0.70 -1.12
N PRO A 56 20.81 -0.79 -1.05
CA PRO A 56 21.58 -0.31 0.09
C PRO A 56 21.81 1.21 -0.04
N PHE A 57 20.76 2.01 0.16
CA PHE A 57 20.75 3.46 -0.09
C PHE A 57 21.90 4.19 0.60
N ASP A 58 22.05 4.01 1.91
CA ASP A 58 23.07 4.68 2.71
C ASP A 58 24.50 4.33 2.26
N PHE A 59 24.75 3.06 2.00
CA PHE A 59 26.03 2.56 1.51
C PHE A 59 26.35 3.13 0.14
N TYR A 60 25.38 3.16 -0.78
CA TYR A 60 25.57 3.74 -2.11
C TYR A 60 25.90 5.23 -2.04
N CYS A 61 25.12 6.01 -1.29
CA CYS A 61 25.35 7.45 -1.15
C CYS A 61 26.71 7.74 -0.49
N HIS A 62 27.08 7.02 0.57
CA HIS A 62 28.39 7.15 1.21
C HIS A 62 29.52 6.85 0.23
N SER A 63 29.40 5.77 -0.55
CA SER A 63 30.44 5.35 -1.46
C SER A 63 30.63 6.29 -2.66
N MET A 64 29.52 6.80 -3.21
CA MET A 64 29.55 7.82 -4.25
C MET A 64 30.19 9.11 -3.74
N SER A 65 29.95 9.51 -2.50
CA SER A 65 30.60 10.68 -1.90
C SER A 65 32.12 10.52 -1.74
N MET A 66 32.59 9.28 -1.61
CA MET A 66 34.02 8.94 -1.51
C MET A 66 34.67 8.69 -2.87
N ASN A 67 34.00 8.99 -3.99
CA ASN A 67 34.46 8.69 -5.35
C ASN A 67 34.87 7.22 -5.56
N SER A 68 34.25 6.29 -4.80
CA SER A 68 34.52 4.87 -4.95
C SER A 68 33.89 4.34 -6.22
N ASN A 69 34.62 3.55 -7.01
CA ASN A 69 34.08 2.90 -8.20
C ASN A 69 33.25 1.66 -7.81
N ILE A 70 32.02 1.89 -7.33
CA ILE A 70 31.11 0.81 -6.93
C ILE A 70 30.25 0.38 -8.12
N GLN A 71 30.35 -0.90 -8.48
CA GLN A 71 29.43 -1.54 -9.42
C GLN A 71 28.35 -2.31 -8.66
N LEU A 72 27.23 -1.65 -8.37
CA LEU A 72 26.05 -2.34 -7.88
C LEU A 72 25.29 -3.04 -9.03
N PRO A 73 24.58 -4.14 -8.75
CA PRO A 73 23.58 -4.68 -9.66
C PRO A 73 22.48 -3.66 -9.97
N HIS A 74 21.82 -3.76 -11.13
CA HIS A 74 20.83 -2.75 -11.55
C HIS A 74 19.40 -2.99 -11.02
N ARG A 75 19.08 -4.19 -10.54
CA ARG A 75 17.70 -4.60 -10.25
C ARG A 75 17.50 -4.93 -8.79
N PHE A 76 16.65 -4.16 -8.12
CA PHE A 76 16.26 -4.39 -6.74
C PHE A 76 14.73 -4.52 -6.65
N LYS A 77 14.26 -5.27 -5.67
CA LYS A 77 12.84 -5.43 -5.40
C LYS A 77 12.33 -4.15 -4.75
N SER A 78 13.03 -3.62 -3.75
CA SER A 78 12.62 -2.40 -3.05
C SER A 78 13.76 -1.44 -2.74
N ILE A 79 13.38 -0.18 -2.53
CA ILE A 79 14.21 0.88 -1.99
C ILE A 79 13.38 1.69 -0.99
N THR A 80 14.03 2.12 0.08
CA THR A 80 13.48 3.07 1.06
C THR A 80 14.36 4.31 1.05
N ILE A 81 13.74 5.47 0.87
CA ILE A 81 14.41 6.78 0.80
C ILE A 81 13.93 7.59 1.99
N ASP A 82 14.73 7.61 3.06
CA ASP A 82 14.39 8.27 4.33
C ASP A 82 15.13 9.58 4.55
N LYS A 83 16.07 9.92 3.66
CA LYS A 83 16.89 11.12 3.75
C LYS A 83 17.24 11.66 2.38
N GLU A 84 17.43 12.97 2.32
CA GLU A 84 17.81 13.66 1.09
C GLU A 84 19.24 13.28 0.67
N SER A 85 19.46 13.20 -0.64
CA SER A 85 20.78 12.92 -1.20
C SER A 85 20.93 13.55 -2.58
N PRO A 86 22.10 14.14 -2.91
CA PRO A 86 22.36 14.64 -4.26
C PRO A 86 22.32 13.53 -5.33
N PHE A 87 22.48 12.26 -4.93
CA PHE A 87 22.48 11.11 -5.83
C PHE A 87 21.08 10.54 -6.10
N LEU A 88 20.02 11.09 -5.49
CA LEU A 88 18.67 10.54 -5.55
C LEU A 88 18.16 10.37 -6.98
N LEU A 89 18.30 11.40 -7.83
CA LEU A 89 17.83 11.33 -9.21
C LEU A 89 18.59 10.28 -10.01
N ASN A 90 19.89 10.14 -9.77
CA ASN A 90 20.70 9.09 -10.41
C ASN A 90 20.24 7.71 -9.96
N ILE A 91 19.91 7.53 -8.69
CA ILE A 91 19.42 6.25 -8.16
C ILE A 91 18.09 5.86 -8.84
N LEU A 92 17.13 6.79 -8.86
CA LEU A 92 15.79 6.51 -9.41
C LEU A 92 15.81 6.25 -10.93
N SER A 93 16.72 6.89 -11.66
CA SER A 93 16.86 6.72 -13.12
C SER A 93 17.77 5.56 -13.54
N SER A 94 18.75 5.15 -12.70
CA SER A 94 19.76 4.12 -13.07
C SER A 94 19.43 2.72 -12.57
N PHE A 95 18.52 2.59 -11.60
CA PHE A 95 18.14 1.32 -10.99
C PHE A 95 16.65 1.06 -11.16
N SER A 96 16.31 -0.21 -11.37
CA SER A 96 14.91 -0.63 -11.47
C SER A 96 14.41 -1.14 -10.12
N PHE A 97 13.25 -0.65 -9.68
CA PHE A 97 12.59 -1.05 -8.44
C PHE A 97 11.19 -1.61 -8.71
N LYS A 98 10.73 -2.57 -7.88
CA LYS A 98 9.31 -2.98 -7.88
C LYS A 98 8.49 -2.19 -6.86
N TYR A 99 9.11 -1.80 -5.74
CA TYR A 99 8.48 -1.08 -4.66
C TYR A 99 9.38 0.09 -4.23
N ILE A 100 8.84 1.29 -4.13
CA ILE A 100 9.56 2.46 -3.62
C ILE A 100 8.80 2.97 -2.40
N ASN A 101 9.51 3.14 -1.28
CA ASN A 101 9.04 3.92 -0.15
C ASN A 101 9.80 5.26 -0.16
N TYR A 102 9.09 6.34 -0.41
CA TYR A 102 9.61 7.69 -0.64
C TYR A 102 9.23 8.59 0.54
N ASN A 103 10.08 8.63 1.57
CA ASN A 103 9.78 9.24 2.87
C ASN A 103 10.38 10.65 3.04
N ILE A 104 10.72 11.30 1.94
CA ILE A 104 11.26 12.66 1.92
C ILE A 104 10.30 13.61 1.22
N ASN A 105 10.34 14.89 1.56
CA ASN A 105 9.42 15.89 1.01
C ASN A 105 10.01 16.62 -0.22
N ILE A 106 10.53 15.86 -1.19
CA ILE A 106 11.10 16.38 -2.44
C ILE A 106 10.22 15.97 -3.62
N GLN A 107 10.02 16.87 -4.58
CA GLN A 107 9.21 16.56 -5.75
C GLN A 107 9.93 15.53 -6.64
N ILE A 108 9.22 14.50 -7.09
CA ILE A 108 9.74 13.55 -8.06
C ILE A 108 9.56 14.14 -9.47
N PRO A 109 10.64 14.42 -10.22
CA PRO A 109 10.51 14.94 -11.58
C PRO A 109 9.85 13.93 -12.51
N ALA A 110 9.15 14.43 -13.53
CA ALA A 110 8.47 13.61 -14.53
C ALA A 110 9.48 12.70 -15.27
N GLY A 111 9.08 11.46 -15.53
CA GLY A 111 9.88 10.49 -16.29
C GLY A 111 11.09 9.89 -15.57
N ILE A 112 11.35 10.23 -14.30
CA ILE A 112 12.50 9.69 -13.55
C ILE A 112 12.26 8.25 -13.04
N LEU A 113 11.02 7.90 -12.73
CA LEU A 113 10.68 6.57 -12.20
C LEU A 113 10.64 5.53 -13.32
N MET A 114 11.53 4.55 -13.24
CA MET A 114 11.69 3.49 -14.24
C MET A 114 10.77 2.28 -14.02
N GLU A 115 10.48 1.55 -15.10
CA GLU A 115 9.86 0.22 -15.02
C GLU A 115 10.78 -0.80 -14.32
N PRO A 116 10.26 -1.82 -13.61
CA PRO A 116 8.88 -2.30 -13.58
C PRO A 116 8.12 -1.91 -12.29
N LEU A 117 8.23 -0.65 -11.85
CA LEU A 117 7.63 -0.15 -10.60
C LEU A 117 6.15 -0.53 -10.48
N LYS A 118 5.79 -1.21 -9.38
CA LYS A 118 4.42 -1.66 -9.10
C LYS A 118 3.77 -0.91 -7.95
N LYS A 119 4.54 -0.52 -6.94
CA LYS A 119 4.03 0.22 -5.78
C LYS A 119 4.92 1.42 -5.47
N LEU A 120 4.27 2.54 -5.19
CA LEU A 120 4.92 3.71 -4.63
C LEU A 120 4.17 4.14 -3.36
N THR A 121 4.91 4.24 -2.26
CA THR A 121 4.41 4.73 -0.98
C THR A 121 5.12 6.05 -0.70
N PHE A 122 4.37 7.12 -0.47
CA PHE A 122 4.90 8.37 0.05
C PHE A 122 4.85 8.36 1.57
N GLY A 123 5.90 8.87 2.21
CA GLY A 123 5.97 8.96 3.66
C GLY A 123 5.08 10.08 4.22
N GLU A 124 4.92 10.06 5.54
CA GLU A 124 4.00 10.94 6.30
C GLU A 124 4.16 12.43 6.01
N LEU A 125 5.37 12.89 5.67
CA LEU A 125 5.68 14.31 5.46
C LEU A 125 5.64 14.76 3.99
N TYR A 126 5.36 13.86 3.03
CA TYR A 126 5.32 14.22 1.62
C TYR A 126 4.12 15.11 1.30
N ASN A 127 4.38 16.29 0.76
CA ASN A 127 3.35 17.26 0.36
C ASN A 127 3.73 18.05 -0.89
N GLN A 128 4.49 17.43 -1.80
CA GLN A 128 4.89 18.06 -3.06
C GLN A 128 3.87 17.80 -4.16
N PRO A 129 3.68 18.74 -5.11
CA PRO A 129 2.75 18.56 -6.21
C PRO A 129 3.19 17.41 -7.12
N ILE A 130 2.22 16.66 -7.61
CA ILE A 130 2.43 15.60 -8.60
C ILE A 130 2.32 16.22 -10.00
N ASN A 131 3.31 15.97 -10.86
CA ASN A 131 3.27 16.41 -12.25
C ASN A 131 2.70 15.31 -13.13
N GLU A 132 2.24 15.68 -14.33
CA GLU A 132 1.96 14.70 -15.37
C GLU A 132 3.21 13.86 -15.66
N PHE A 133 3.03 12.56 -15.91
CA PHE A 133 4.11 11.61 -16.17
C PHE A 133 5.11 11.39 -15.00
N THR A 134 4.77 11.78 -13.77
CA THR A 134 5.55 11.40 -12.59
C THR A 134 5.54 9.88 -12.39
N PHE A 135 4.40 9.21 -12.59
CA PHE A 135 4.26 7.76 -12.38
C PHE A 135 4.30 6.98 -13.71
N PRO A 136 5.08 5.89 -13.81
CA PRO A 136 5.05 5.03 -14.97
C PRO A 136 3.76 4.19 -15.01
N GLU A 137 3.34 3.78 -16.21
CA GLU A 137 2.13 2.96 -16.43
C GLU A 137 2.26 1.50 -15.95
N THR A 138 3.32 1.18 -15.22
CA THR A 138 3.46 -0.08 -14.52
C THR A 138 2.90 -0.05 -13.10
N VAL A 139 2.70 1.14 -12.51
CA VAL A 139 2.27 1.32 -11.11
C VAL A 139 0.84 0.85 -10.92
N LYS A 140 0.66 -0.05 -9.96
CA LYS A 140 -0.63 -0.67 -9.60
C LYS A 140 -1.15 -0.19 -8.26
N GLU A 141 -0.28 0.24 -7.36
CA GLU A 141 -0.62 0.67 -6.02
C GLU A 141 0.10 1.99 -5.70
N LEU A 142 -0.67 2.99 -5.30
CA LEU A 142 -0.17 4.30 -4.90
C LEU A 142 -0.73 4.65 -3.53
N ILE A 143 0.16 4.97 -2.60
CA ILE A 143 -0.20 5.32 -1.22
C ILE A 143 0.39 6.69 -0.90
N PHE A 144 -0.46 7.65 -0.57
CA PHE A 144 -0.05 8.96 -0.08
C PHE A 144 0.08 8.95 1.46
N GLY A 145 1.01 9.75 1.97
CA GLY A 145 1.19 9.94 3.40
C GLY A 145 0.29 11.04 3.99
N ASP A 146 0.36 11.22 5.29
CA ASP A 146 -0.59 12.04 6.04
C ASP A 146 -0.52 13.55 5.73
N SER A 147 0.64 14.05 5.33
CA SER A 147 0.80 15.47 5.04
C SER A 147 0.46 15.84 3.60
N PHE A 148 0.03 14.89 2.75
CA PHE A 148 -0.29 15.20 1.36
C PHE A 148 -1.60 15.99 1.29
N GLN A 149 -1.53 17.20 0.76
CA GLN A 149 -2.67 18.13 0.65
C GLN A 149 -2.78 18.75 -0.75
N GLN A 150 -1.98 18.27 -1.71
CA GLN A 150 -1.94 18.82 -3.05
C GLN A 150 -3.12 18.30 -3.87
N PRO A 151 -3.72 19.13 -4.74
CA PRO A 151 -4.73 18.66 -5.69
C PRO A 151 -4.12 17.64 -6.66
N ILE A 152 -4.89 16.60 -6.97
CA ILE A 152 -4.58 15.67 -8.06
C ILE A 152 -5.48 16.00 -9.24
N SER A 153 -4.86 16.44 -10.33
CA SER A 153 -5.53 16.83 -11.58
C SER A 153 -5.70 15.66 -12.53
N ARG A 154 -6.55 15.86 -13.56
CA ARG A 154 -6.73 14.90 -14.66
C ARG A 154 -5.40 14.46 -15.25
N ASN A 155 -5.26 13.14 -15.45
CA ASN A 155 -4.10 12.47 -16.04
C ASN A 155 -2.81 12.45 -15.20
N GLN A 156 -2.82 12.90 -13.94
CA GLN A 156 -1.65 12.80 -13.06
C GLN A 156 -1.48 11.40 -12.44
N LEU A 157 -2.56 10.63 -12.35
CA LEU A 157 -2.52 9.23 -11.90
C LEU A 157 -2.37 8.30 -13.12
N PRO A 158 -1.59 7.22 -13.00
CA PRO A 158 -1.40 6.28 -14.10
C PRO A 158 -2.70 5.50 -14.35
N LYS A 159 -3.02 5.23 -15.62
CA LYS A 159 -4.25 4.50 -16.01
C LYS A 159 -4.27 3.06 -15.51
N SER A 160 -3.07 2.52 -15.30
CA SER A 160 -2.83 1.18 -14.78
C SER A 160 -3.14 1.00 -13.29
N LEU A 161 -3.42 2.07 -12.54
CA LEU A 161 -3.61 2.05 -11.09
C LEU A 161 -4.82 1.19 -10.69
N VAL A 162 -4.63 0.33 -9.68
CA VAL A 162 -5.65 -0.60 -9.15
C VAL A 162 -6.03 -0.23 -7.73
N ILE A 163 -5.06 0.17 -6.91
CA ILE A 163 -5.25 0.57 -5.52
C ILE A 163 -4.76 2.00 -5.35
N LEU A 164 -5.63 2.86 -4.82
CA LEU A 164 -5.31 4.22 -4.45
C LEU A 164 -5.64 4.44 -2.98
N ASP A 165 -4.60 4.68 -2.18
CA ASP A 165 -4.71 5.11 -0.79
C ASP A 165 -4.29 6.57 -0.71
N LEU A 166 -5.21 7.38 -0.24
CA LEU A 166 -5.08 8.81 -0.27
C LEU A 166 -4.49 9.42 1.01
N GLY A 167 -4.08 8.59 1.99
CA GLY A 167 -3.41 9.07 3.20
C GLY A 167 -4.37 9.77 4.17
N TYR A 168 -4.11 11.03 4.51
CA TYR A 168 -4.91 11.73 5.54
C TYR A 168 -5.85 12.80 4.96
N ASN A 169 -5.40 13.66 4.05
CA ASN A 169 -6.18 14.82 3.58
C ASN A 169 -6.50 14.77 2.08
N ASN A 170 -7.79 14.86 1.70
CA ASN A 170 -8.22 14.65 0.31
C ASN A 170 -9.40 15.50 -0.18
N HIS A 171 -9.48 16.76 0.24
CA HIS A 171 -10.65 17.59 -0.05
C HIS A 171 -10.96 17.82 -1.55
N GLN A 172 -10.03 17.60 -2.48
CA GLN A 172 -10.15 18.04 -3.89
C GLN A 172 -10.06 16.93 -4.96
N LEU A 173 -10.01 15.65 -4.59
CA LEU A 173 -9.48 14.60 -5.49
C LEU A 173 -10.39 14.14 -6.66
N LEU A 174 -11.69 14.40 -6.61
CA LEU A 174 -12.65 13.62 -7.44
C LEU A 174 -12.85 14.08 -8.89
N ASP A 175 -12.12 15.09 -9.37
CA ASP A 175 -12.24 15.50 -10.78
C ASP A 175 -11.55 14.52 -11.76
N SER A 176 -10.86 13.48 -11.26
CA SER A 176 -9.91 12.71 -12.07
C SER A 176 -9.48 11.29 -11.62
N LEU A 177 -10.36 10.47 -11.06
CA LEU A 177 -9.99 9.09 -10.72
C LEU A 177 -9.84 8.18 -11.98
N PRO A 178 -8.74 7.41 -12.12
CA PRO A 178 -8.54 6.54 -13.27
C PRO A 178 -9.53 5.38 -13.33
N HIS A 179 -9.99 5.04 -14.55
CA HIS A 179 -10.98 3.98 -14.80
C HIS A 179 -10.49 2.55 -14.51
N GLY A 180 -9.22 2.34 -14.11
CA GLY A 180 -8.67 1.03 -13.76
C GLY A 180 -8.76 0.67 -12.28
N LEU A 181 -9.22 1.60 -11.43
CA LEU A 181 -9.22 1.44 -9.98
C LEU A 181 -10.21 0.36 -9.52
N GLU A 182 -9.74 -0.52 -8.65
CA GLU A 182 -10.56 -1.52 -7.97
C GLU A 182 -10.73 -1.20 -6.47
N GLU A 183 -9.78 -0.50 -5.85
CA GLU A 183 -9.82 -0.10 -4.45
C GLU A 183 -9.46 1.37 -4.26
N ILE A 184 -10.29 2.07 -3.49
CA ILE A 184 -10.04 3.44 -3.05
C ILE A 184 -10.14 3.49 -1.53
N LYS A 185 -9.12 4.08 -0.91
CA LYS A 185 -9.16 4.48 0.49
C LYS A 185 -9.09 6.00 0.57
N PHE A 186 -10.16 6.60 1.06
CA PHE A 186 -10.21 8.02 1.35
C PHE A 186 -9.44 8.34 2.62
N GLY A 187 -8.78 9.49 2.61
CA GLY A 187 -8.00 9.86 3.77
C GLY A 187 -8.83 10.23 4.99
N GLU A 188 -8.17 10.17 6.15
CA GLU A 188 -8.78 10.28 7.47
C GLU A 188 -9.69 11.49 7.68
N ILE A 189 -9.36 12.66 7.12
CA ILE A 189 -10.18 13.87 7.27
C ILE A 189 -11.12 14.14 6.08
N PHE A 190 -11.17 13.23 5.09
CA PHE A 190 -12.08 13.37 3.95
C PHE A 190 -13.54 13.40 4.42
N ASN A 191 -14.20 14.54 4.24
CA ASN A 191 -15.59 14.73 4.64
C ASN A 191 -16.39 15.55 3.62
N ARG A 192 -16.07 15.39 2.33
CA ARG A 192 -16.81 16.01 1.23
C ARG A 192 -17.90 15.06 0.73
N LYS A 193 -19.02 15.64 0.30
CA LYS A 193 -20.06 14.87 -0.39
C LYS A 193 -19.50 14.30 -1.68
N ILE A 194 -19.78 13.02 -1.93
CA ILE A 194 -19.48 12.35 -3.19
C ILE A 194 -20.64 12.63 -4.14
N MET A 195 -20.34 13.00 -5.37
CA MET A 195 -21.28 13.26 -6.45
C MET A 195 -21.34 12.05 -7.42
N PRO A 196 -22.47 11.84 -8.10
CA PRO A 196 -22.59 10.77 -9.09
C PRO A 196 -21.51 10.85 -10.17
N GLY A 197 -20.87 9.71 -10.46
CA GLY A 197 -19.82 9.60 -11.46
C GLY A 197 -18.40 9.94 -10.98
N GLU A 198 -18.22 10.43 -9.75
CA GLU A 198 -16.89 10.70 -9.17
C GLU A 198 -16.11 9.41 -8.87
N ILE A 199 -16.81 8.33 -8.50
CA ILE A 199 -16.20 7.02 -8.24
C ILE A 199 -16.28 6.17 -9.52
N PRO A 200 -15.15 5.67 -10.06
CA PRO A 200 -15.18 4.84 -11.26
C PRO A 200 -15.99 3.56 -11.08
N THR A 201 -16.67 3.12 -12.14
CA THR A 201 -17.52 1.92 -12.11
C THR A 201 -16.77 0.60 -11.92
N THR A 202 -15.44 0.62 -12.01
CA THR A 202 -14.56 -0.53 -11.77
C THR A 202 -14.26 -0.76 -10.30
N VAL A 203 -14.53 0.23 -9.43
CA VAL A 203 -14.24 0.15 -8.00
C VAL A 203 -15.11 -0.93 -7.36
N LYS A 204 -14.45 -1.86 -6.66
CA LYS A 204 -15.08 -2.94 -5.90
C LYS A 204 -15.00 -2.70 -4.39
N ARG A 205 -13.97 -1.98 -3.93
CA ARG A 205 -13.72 -1.74 -2.51
C ARG A 205 -13.57 -0.24 -2.23
N LEU A 206 -14.39 0.25 -1.31
CA LEU A 206 -14.40 1.64 -0.89
C LEU A 206 -14.19 1.73 0.63
N VAL A 207 -13.18 2.47 1.06
CA VAL A 207 -12.90 2.70 2.48
C VAL A 207 -12.92 4.20 2.74
N PHE A 208 -13.75 4.62 3.68
CA PHE A 208 -13.83 5.99 4.15
C PHE A 208 -12.94 6.21 5.38
N GLY A 209 -12.27 7.36 5.43
CA GLY A 209 -11.47 7.79 6.57
C GLY A 209 -12.30 8.19 7.79
N TYR A 210 -11.62 8.42 8.92
CA TYR A 210 -12.19 8.70 10.24
C TYR A 210 -13.32 9.74 10.27
N ALA A 211 -13.19 10.86 9.54
CA ALA A 211 -14.06 12.02 9.64
C ALA A 211 -15.25 12.02 8.67
N PHE A 212 -15.34 11.06 7.73
CA PHE A 212 -16.41 11.05 6.74
C PHE A 212 -17.78 10.89 7.41
N ASN A 213 -18.64 11.89 7.23
CA ASN A 213 -19.99 11.92 7.80
C ASN A 213 -20.98 12.66 6.87
N GLN A 214 -20.78 12.56 5.56
CA GLN A 214 -21.70 13.11 4.57
C GLN A 214 -22.75 12.07 4.18
N PRO A 215 -24.00 12.50 3.88
CA PRO A 215 -25.01 11.58 3.40
C PRO A 215 -24.61 11.00 2.04
N LEU A 216 -24.91 9.71 1.85
CA LEU A 216 -24.80 9.05 0.55
C LEU A 216 -26.16 9.13 -0.14
N ASP A 217 -26.29 10.03 -1.11
CA ASP A 217 -27.53 10.14 -1.89
C ASP A 217 -27.76 8.85 -2.71
N PRO A 218 -29.02 8.45 -2.93
CA PRO A 218 -29.34 7.26 -3.72
C PRO A 218 -28.66 7.25 -5.10
N PHE A 219 -28.14 6.09 -5.50
CA PHE A 219 -27.51 5.84 -6.81
C PHE A 219 -26.24 6.66 -7.09
N THR A 220 -25.64 7.27 -6.06
CA THR A 220 -24.36 8.01 -6.18
C THR A 220 -23.18 7.05 -6.36
N LEU A 221 -23.18 5.94 -5.62
CA LEU A 221 -22.09 4.97 -5.64
C LEU A 221 -22.31 3.94 -6.77
N PRO A 222 -21.25 3.55 -7.51
CA PRO A 222 -21.35 2.53 -8.55
C PRO A 222 -21.89 1.19 -8.04
N ALA A 223 -22.73 0.55 -8.84
CA ALA A 223 -23.39 -0.71 -8.48
C ALA A 223 -22.43 -1.89 -8.25
N ASN A 224 -21.20 -1.84 -8.79
CA ASN A 224 -20.21 -2.93 -8.74
C ASN A 224 -19.41 -2.99 -7.43
N ILE A 225 -19.60 -2.03 -6.52
CA ILE A 225 -18.91 -2.04 -5.23
C ILE A 225 -19.43 -3.22 -4.39
N GLU A 226 -18.50 -4.07 -3.96
CA GLU A 226 -18.76 -5.27 -3.16
C GLU A 226 -18.45 -5.06 -1.68
N TYR A 227 -17.60 -4.09 -1.34
CA TYR A 227 -17.15 -3.80 0.02
C TYR A 227 -17.16 -2.31 0.32
N ILE A 228 -17.80 -1.92 1.42
CA ILE A 228 -17.74 -0.57 1.99
C ILE A 228 -17.32 -0.64 3.45
N GLN A 229 -16.36 0.19 3.83
CA GLN A 229 -16.04 0.45 5.23
C GLN A 229 -16.18 1.94 5.51
N PHE A 230 -17.03 2.28 6.48
CA PHE A 230 -17.16 3.64 7.01
C PHE A 230 -16.15 3.89 8.13
N GLY A 231 -15.65 5.12 8.20
CA GLY A 231 -14.80 5.58 9.30
C GLY A 231 -15.57 5.86 10.59
N TYR A 232 -14.85 6.24 11.63
CA TYR A 232 -15.35 6.41 13.00
C TYR A 232 -16.58 7.33 13.10
N SER A 233 -16.59 8.44 12.36
CA SER A 233 -17.55 9.54 12.53
C SER A 233 -18.86 9.37 11.75
N PHE A 234 -18.97 8.39 10.85
CA PHE A 234 -20.13 8.25 9.99
C PHE A 234 -21.39 7.90 10.80
N ASN A 235 -22.40 8.76 10.75
CA ASN A 235 -23.67 8.59 11.45
C ASN A 235 -24.86 9.14 10.64
N GLN A 236 -24.83 8.94 9.32
CA GLN A 236 -25.90 9.37 8.42
C GLN A 236 -26.90 8.25 8.15
N TYR A 237 -28.17 8.64 7.98
CA TYR A 237 -29.23 7.70 7.68
C TYR A 237 -29.02 7.06 6.30
N ILE A 238 -29.16 5.73 6.22
CA ILE A 238 -29.01 4.98 4.97
C ILE A 238 -30.37 4.85 4.30
N GLN A 239 -30.53 5.50 3.15
CA GLN A 239 -31.75 5.43 2.35
C GLN A 239 -31.68 4.27 1.35
N TYR A 240 -32.83 3.88 0.80
CA TYR A 240 -32.87 2.97 -0.34
C TYR A 240 -32.03 3.52 -1.49
N GLY A 241 -31.14 2.68 -2.03
CA GLY A 241 -30.23 3.05 -3.12
C GLY A 241 -28.98 3.82 -2.68
N SER A 242 -28.82 4.21 -1.41
CA SER A 242 -27.58 4.81 -0.90
C SER A 242 -26.40 3.82 -0.95
N LEU A 243 -26.69 2.55 -0.66
CA LEU A 243 -25.73 1.46 -0.76
C LEU A 243 -25.86 0.75 -2.13
N PRO A 244 -24.73 0.38 -2.78
CA PRO A 244 -24.71 -0.32 -4.06
C PRO A 244 -25.45 -1.66 -4.06
N SER A 245 -26.05 -2.01 -5.20
CA SER A 245 -26.88 -3.21 -5.32
C SER A 245 -26.13 -4.54 -5.31
N HIS A 246 -24.81 -4.56 -5.53
CA HIS A 246 -23.96 -5.77 -5.42
C HIS A 246 -23.13 -5.81 -4.14
N LEU A 247 -23.41 -4.93 -3.17
CA LEU A 247 -22.66 -4.85 -1.93
C LEU A 247 -22.80 -6.17 -1.15
N LYS A 248 -21.66 -6.78 -0.79
CA LYS A 248 -21.59 -8.03 -0.01
C LYS A 248 -21.18 -7.77 1.44
N THR A 249 -20.36 -6.75 1.67
CA THR A 249 -19.85 -6.42 3.00
C THR A 249 -19.98 -4.93 3.27
N VAL A 250 -20.56 -4.59 4.43
CA VAL A 250 -20.56 -3.22 4.96
C VAL A 250 -20.09 -3.21 6.40
N ILE A 251 -19.16 -2.30 6.71
CA ILE A 251 -18.64 -2.08 8.05
C ILE A 251 -18.97 -0.66 8.46
N PHE A 252 -19.73 -0.49 9.54
CA PHE A 252 -20.05 0.80 10.11
C PHE A 252 -19.09 1.15 11.25
N GLY A 253 -18.58 2.38 11.23
CA GLY A 253 -17.70 2.90 12.27
C GLY A 253 -18.43 3.26 13.56
N HIS A 254 -17.64 3.51 14.62
CA HIS A 254 -18.08 3.59 16.01
C HIS A 254 -19.32 4.45 16.28
N ASN A 255 -19.44 5.61 15.63
CA ASN A 255 -20.53 6.56 15.91
C ASN A 255 -21.84 6.23 15.19
N PHE A 256 -21.89 5.21 14.33
CA PHE A 256 -23.10 4.88 13.60
C PHE A 256 -24.19 4.39 14.56
N GLN A 257 -25.31 5.11 14.60
CA GLN A 257 -26.46 4.83 15.47
C GLN A 257 -27.79 4.99 14.73
N GLN A 258 -27.78 5.01 13.39
CA GLN A 258 -29.02 5.20 12.62
C GLN A 258 -29.78 3.87 12.45
N PRO A 259 -31.12 3.89 12.50
CA PRO A 259 -31.92 2.71 12.23
C PRO A 259 -31.86 2.32 10.75
N PHE A 260 -32.08 1.04 10.45
CA PHE A 260 -32.28 0.55 9.08
C PHE A 260 -33.78 0.47 8.78
N SER A 261 -34.19 1.00 7.62
CA SER A 261 -35.56 0.86 7.13
C SER A 261 -35.67 -0.31 6.15
N SER A 262 -36.91 -0.69 5.81
CA SER A 262 -37.16 -1.68 4.77
C SER A 262 -36.43 -1.29 3.48
N ASN A 263 -35.59 -2.20 2.96
CA ASN A 263 -34.79 -2.05 1.75
C ASN A 263 -33.61 -1.05 1.83
N SER A 264 -33.25 -0.50 3.00
CA SER A 264 -32.05 0.35 3.10
C SER A 264 -30.76 -0.43 2.88
N LEU A 265 -30.76 -1.72 3.21
CA LEU A 265 -29.66 -2.64 2.96
C LEU A 265 -29.96 -3.47 1.69
N PRO A 266 -28.98 -3.66 0.80
CA PRO A 266 -29.20 -4.41 -0.44
C PRO A 266 -29.38 -5.91 -0.16
N ASN A 267 -30.22 -6.58 -0.95
CA ASN A 267 -30.52 -8.01 -0.84
C ASN A 267 -29.34 -8.94 -1.21
N THR A 268 -28.17 -8.37 -1.54
CA THR A 268 -26.92 -9.09 -1.75
C THR A 268 -26.00 -9.05 -0.54
N LEU A 269 -26.35 -8.29 0.50
CA LEU A 269 -25.48 -8.08 1.65
C LEU A 269 -25.34 -9.38 2.44
N GLU A 270 -24.11 -9.84 2.61
CA GLU A 270 -23.78 -11.08 3.31
C GLU A 270 -23.19 -10.82 4.70
N TYR A 271 -22.39 -9.75 4.85
CA TYR A 271 -21.66 -9.43 6.07
C TYR A 271 -21.93 -8.00 6.51
N LEU A 272 -22.45 -7.84 7.72
CA LEU A 272 -22.75 -6.56 8.34
C LEU A 272 -21.97 -6.43 9.65
N VAL A 273 -21.10 -5.43 9.76
CA VAL A 273 -20.41 -5.11 11.01
C VAL A 273 -20.94 -3.79 11.56
N LEU A 274 -21.42 -3.82 12.79
CA LEU A 274 -21.99 -2.69 13.52
C LEU A 274 -21.13 -2.34 14.74
N PRO A 275 -21.21 -1.10 15.26
CA PRO A 275 -20.57 -0.73 16.51
C PRO A 275 -21.01 -1.58 17.69
N LYS A 276 -20.14 -1.73 18.69
CA LYS A 276 -20.46 -2.47 19.93
C LYS A 276 -21.65 -1.85 20.66
N GLU A 277 -21.74 -0.53 20.61
CA GLU A 277 -22.76 0.28 21.28
C GLU A 277 -24.00 0.50 20.40
N TYR A 278 -24.08 -0.14 19.22
CA TYR A 278 -25.24 0.01 18.34
C TYR A 278 -26.49 -0.51 19.03
N GLN A 279 -27.35 0.44 19.44
CA GLN A 279 -28.64 0.10 20.03
C GLN A 279 -29.52 -0.47 18.92
N SER A 280 -29.89 -1.73 19.06
CA SER A 280 -30.85 -2.36 18.16
C SER A 280 -32.20 -1.66 18.31
N PHE A 281 -32.48 -0.68 17.45
CA PHE A 281 -33.84 -0.17 17.31
C PHE A 281 -34.72 -1.35 16.94
N SER A 282 -35.82 -1.53 17.68
CA SER A 282 -36.70 -2.71 17.65
C SER A 282 -37.35 -3.01 16.30
N ASN A 283 -37.06 -2.22 15.26
CA ASN A 283 -37.66 -2.29 13.93
C ASN A 283 -36.64 -2.41 12.78
N ASN A 284 -35.37 -2.74 13.05
CA ASN A 284 -34.40 -2.94 11.97
C ASN A 284 -34.80 -4.15 11.10
N VAL A 285 -34.90 -3.92 9.79
CA VAL A 285 -35.20 -4.96 8.80
C VAL A 285 -33.92 -5.35 8.06
N TYR A 286 -33.48 -6.58 8.25
CA TYR A 286 -32.29 -7.12 7.58
C TYR A 286 -32.67 -7.98 6.37
N PRO A 287 -31.90 -7.95 5.27
CA PRO A 287 -32.14 -8.79 4.11
C PRO A 287 -31.86 -10.26 4.42
N GLN A 288 -32.57 -11.16 3.73
CA GLN A 288 -32.43 -12.62 3.92
C GLN A 288 -31.06 -13.17 3.50
N SER A 289 -30.28 -12.40 2.74
CA SER A 289 -28.94 -12.77 2.28
C SER A 289 -27.87 -12.71 3.37
N ILE A 290 -28.13 -12.06 4.51
CA ILE A 290 -27.14 -11.90 5.57
C ILE A 290 -26.73 -13.27 6.10
N LYS A 291 -25.42 -13.53 6.04
CA LYS A 291 -24.77 -14.70 6.63
C LYS A 291 -24.29 -14.40 8.03
N GLU A 292 -23.84 -13.17 8.29
CA GLU A 292 -23.24 -12.80 9.56
C GLU A 292 -23.47 -11.32 9.91
N ILE A 293 -23.85 -11.07 11.17
CA ILE A 293 -23.87 -9.74 11.79
C ILE A 293 -22.90 -9.74 12.97
N GLN A 294 -21.91 -8.85 12.94
CA GLN A 294 -20.95 -8.67 14.02
C GLN A 294 -21.19 -7.33 14.73
N TYR A 295 -21.00 -7.33 16.05
CA TYR A 295 -21.06 -6.13 16.87
C TYR A 295 -19.70 -5.87 17.52
N GLY A 296 -19.18 -4.66 17.33
CA GLY A 296 -17.91 -4.20 17.87
C GLY A 296 -16.74 -4.39 16.92
N ILE A 297 -15.90 -3.36 16.86
CA ILE A 297 -14.66 -3.34 16.10
C ILE A 297 -13.53 -3.14 17.10
N SER A 298 -12.84 -4.20 17.53
CA SER A 298 -11.60 -4.04 18.28
C SER A 298 -10.47 -3.73 17.30
N ASN A 299 -10.13 -2.45 17.15
CA ASN A 299 -8.97 -1.90 16.45
C ASN A 299 -8.82 -2.26 14.96
N LEU A 300 -9.32 -1.40 14.08
CA LEU A 300 -8.95 -1.38 12.65
C LEU A 300 -7.53 -0.79 12.49
N ASN A 301 -6.50 -1.61 12.63
CA ASN A 301 -5.21 -1.30 12.02
C ASN A 301 -5.33 -1.55 10.51
N GLN A 302 -5.27 -0.48 9.71
CA GLN A 302 -5.53 -0.45 8.26
C GLN A 302 -4.58 -1.28 7.36
N SER A 303 -3.77 -2.20 7.90
CA SER A 303 -2.66 -2.83 7.16
C SER A 303 -2.81 -4.30 6.80
N ASN A 304 -3.87 -5.03 7.19
CA ASN A 304 -4.00 -6.45 6.83
C ASN A 304 -5.43 -6.86 6.47
N LEU A 305 -5.82 -6.70 5.21
CA LEU A 305 -6.89 -7.49 4.59
C LEU A 305 -6.46 -7.89 3.17
N ASN A 306 -5.82 -9.06 3.07
CA ASN A 306 -5.66 -9.82 1.83
C ASN A 306 -6.96 -10.61 1.54
N PRO A 307 -7.19 -11.08 0.30
CA PRO A 307 -8.51 -11.35 -0.23
C PRO A 307 -9.16 -12.61 0.38
N ILE A 308 -10.42 -12.46 0.81
CA ILE A 308 -11.42 -13.53 1.06
C ILE A 308 -11.02 -14.62 2.05
N LYS A 309 -11.39 -14.42 3.32
CA LYS A 309 -12.25 -15.28 4.15
C LYS A 309 -12.29 -14.65 5.56
N PRO A 310 -13.47 -14.25 6.09
CA PRO A 310 -13.53 -13.78 7.47
C PRO A 310 -13.17 -14.95 8.38
N THR A 311 -11.98 -14.90 8.98
CA THR A 311 -11.64 -15.69 10.16
C THR A 311 -11.70 -14.72 11.32
N ILE A 312 -12.70 -14.94 12.17
CA ILE A 312 -13.01 -14.15 13.37
C ILE A 312 -11.84 -14.25 14.35
N ILE A 313 -11.49 -13.12 14.99
CA ILE A 313 -10.72 -13.12 16.24
C ILE A 313 -11.52 -12.29 17.26
N TYR A 314 -12.07 -12.96 18.27
CA TYR A 314 -12.50 -12.30 19.50
C TYR A 314 -11.26 -11.94 20.32
N ASN A 315 -11.24 -10.76 20.94
CA ASN A 315 -10.47 -10.55 22.15
C ASN A 315 -11.26 -9.70 23.14
N ASN A 316 -11.65 -10.35 24.24
CA ASN A 316 -12.04 -9.69 25.48
C ASN A 316 -10.77 -9.08 26.10
N GLN A 317 -10.69 -7.75 26.20
CA GLN A 317 -10.26 -7.04 27.40
C GLN A 317 -10.28 -5.52 27.16
N SER A 318 -11.00 -4.85 28.04
CA SER A 318 -11.04 -3.41 28.25
C SER A 318 -9.68 -2.88 28.69
N HIS A 319 -9.20 -1.79 28.08
CA HIS A 319 -8.66 -0.63 28.80
C HIS A 319 -8.56 0.57 27.85
N PHE A 320 -9.30 1.63 28.18
CA PHE A 320 -9.12 2.96 27.61
C PHE A 320 -7.73 3.49 27.98
N GLN A 321 -6.92 3.79 26.96
CA GLN A 321 -5.86 4.78 27.05
C GLN A 321 -5.82 5.53 25.72
N SER A 322 -5.98 6.85 25.80
CA SER A 322 -5.70 7.81 24.75
C SER A 322 -4.27 7.61 24.25
N ASN A 323 -4.09 6.88 23.15
CA ASN A 323 -2.77 6.46 22.68
C ASN A 323 -2.39 7.16 21.37
N TYR A 324 -1.97 8.41 21.49
CA TYR A 324 -1.16 9.14 20.50
C TYR A 324 0.29 8.60 20.38
N SER A 325 0.52 7.30 20.61
CA SER A 325 1.88 6.74 20.73
C SER A 325 2.07 5.32 20.19
N ILE A 326 1.07 4.71 19.54
CA ILE A 326 1.20 3.35 18.98
C ILE A 326 1.57 3.35 17.48
N TYR A 327 1.59 4.52 16.82
CA TYR A 327 2.06 4.67 15.43
C TYR A 327 3.60 4.60 15.25
N LYS A 328 4.36 4.32 16.33
CA LYS A 328 5.82 4.15 16.30
C LYS A 328 6.25 2.72 16.64
N LYS A 329 6.32 1.86 15.62
CA LYS A 329 7.14 0.64 15.51
C LYS A 329 6.68 0.03 14.18
N TRP A 330 7.46 0.02 13.10
CA TRP A 330 8.71 -0.71 12.92
C TRP A 330 9.48 -0.18 11.68
N LEU A 331 10.75 0.20 11.87
CA LEU A 331 11.84 -0.01 10.89
C LEU A 331 12.72 -1.16 11.44
N PRO A 332 13.42 -1.94 10.59
CA PRO A 332 14.05 -3.21 11.01
C PRO A 332 15.34 -3.02 11.81
N ILE A 333 15.63 -4.07 12.58
CA ILE A 333 16.64 -4.26 13.63
C ILE A 333 18.07 -4.40 13.03
N ILE A 334 19.14 -3.91 13.72
CA ILE A 334 20.35 -4.68 14.18
C ILE A 334 21.54 -3.78 14.63
N VAL A 335 21.82 -3.87 15.95
CA VAL A 335 23.10 -4.01 16.71
C VAL A 335 24.16 -2.90 16.72
N GLY A 336 24.56 -2.50 17.95
CA GLY A 336 25.93 -2.06 18.23
C GLY A 336 26.08 -1.13 19.44
N THR A 337 26.48 -1.70 20.58
CA THR A 337 27.26 -1.12 21.69
C THR A 337 27.49 0.41 21.73
N MET A 338 27.17 1.07 22.85
CA MET A 338 28.16 1.78 23.68
C MET A 338 27.55 2.21 25.02
N ALA A 339 28.27 1.87 26.08
CA ALA A 339 28.04 2.28 27.46
C ALA A 339 28.50 3.74 27.70
N MET A 340 28.12 4.26 28.88
CA MET A 340 28.56 5.50 29.53
C MET A 340 27.85 6.78 29.06
N PHE A 341 26.95 7.32 29.88
CA PHE A 341 27.32 8.25 30.96
C PHE A 341 26.13 8.46 31.89
N SER A 342 26.33 8.11 33.16
CA SER A 342 25.56 8.60 34.29
C SER A 342 25.81 10.10 34.48
N TYR A 343 24.76 10.90 34.61
CA TYR A 343 24.84 12.11 35.44
C TYR A 343 23.48 12.38 36.08
N THR A 344 23.42 11.99 37.35
CA THR A 344 22.61 12.61 38.42
C THR A 344 22.68 14.13 38.37
N LEU A 345 21.57 14.83 38.58
CA LEU A 345 21.43 15.87 39.64
C LEU A 345 20.03 16.49 39.66
N PHE A 346 19.33 16.23 40.77
CA PHE A 346 18.50 17.14 41.57
C PHE A 346 18.05 18.46 40.92
N LYS A 347 16.74 18.71 40.85
CA LYS A 347 15.88 19.14 41.97
C LYS A 347 14.41 18.96 41.63
#